data_AF-A0A428Z2Z5-F1
#
_entry.id   AF-A0A428Z2Z5-F1
#
_cell.length_a   1.000
_cell.length_b   1.000
_cell.length_c   1.000
_cell.angle_alpha   90.00
_cell.angle_beta   90.00
_cell.angle_gamma   90.00
#
_symmetry.space_group_name_H-M   'P 1'
#
loop_
_entity.id
_entity.type
_entity.pdbx_description
1 polymer ?
#
loop_
_entity_poly.entity_id
_entity_poly.type
_entity_poly.pdbx_seq_one_letter_code
_entity_poly.pdbx_strand_id
1 'polypeptide(L)'
;MWPFPDERAFRAWAADIDAWLSDQDEDLMLHDPAGLPLLLSAAQDPDCPKKDYCAGILADYARRTIGWDKTEVYRALRETATKAAASHDSQARQWAEYVTRLFSYREKARPVNRARAEQMAADLLLGPADRLVVQVAPGGKHWLCAEPDAYPTYLYINRRTGSFRLVRFQPLSSLEIAALPS
;
A
#
# COMPACT_ATOMS: atom_id res chain seq x y z
N MET A 1 -6.88 -15.88 -3.81
CA MET A 1 -7.21 -17.11 -3.09
C MET A 1 -6.74 -16.87 -1.68
N TRP A 2 -7.64 -16.96 -0.72
CA TRP A 2 -7.36 -16.78 0.69
C TRP A 2 -6.74 -18.08 1.23
N PRO A 3 -5.69 -18.02 2.08
CA PRO A 3 -5.00 -19.24 2.54
C PRO A 3 -5.79 -20.01 3.59
N PHE A 4 -6.85 -19.42 4.15
CA PHE A 4 -7.70 -20.06 5.15
C PHE A 4 -8.96 -20.64 4.50
N PRO A 5 -9.36 -21.88 4.82
CA PRO A 5 -10.56 -22.51 4.27
C PRO A 5 -11.85 -21.82 4.75
N ASP A 6 -11.83 -21.21 5.94
CA ASP A 6 -12.96 -20.50 6.53
C ASP A 6 -12.51 -19.46 7.57
N GLU A 7 -13.46 -18.69 8.12
CA GLU A 7 -13.19 -17.71 9.17
C GLU A 7 -12.66 -18.37 10.45
N ARG A 8 -13.13 -19.56 10.82
CA ARG A 8 -12.69 -20.24 12.04
C ARG A 8 -11.19 -20.57 11.98
N ALA A 9 -10.71 -21.05 10.84
CA ALA A 9 -9.30 -21.32 10.61
C ALA A 9 -8.46 -20.04 10.71
N PHE A 10 -8.93 -18.94 10.13
CA PHE A 10 -8.28 -17.63 10.27
C PHE A 10 -8.20 -17.20 11.75
N ARG A 11 -9.31 -17.29 12.50
CA ARG A 11 -9.35 -16.90 13.92
C ARG A 11 -8.41 -17.76 14.77
N ALA A 12 -8.35 -19.07 14.51
CA ALA A 12 -7.44 -19.98 15.20
C ALA A 12 -5.98 -19.58 14.96
N TRP A 13 -5.61 -19.29 13.72
CA TRP A 13 -4.28 -18.79 13.38
C TRP A 13 -3.97 -17.43 14.01
N ALA A 14 -4.92 -16.49 13.99
CA ALA A 14 -4.73 -15.15 14.53
C ALA A 14 -4.51 -15.16 16.06
N ALA A 15 -5.14 -16.11 16.77
CA ALA A 15 -5.06 -16.26 18.22
C ALA A 15 -3.83 -17.05 18.69
N ASP A 16 -3.23 -17.88 17.85
CA ASP A 16 -2.03 -18.66 18.19
C ASP A 16 -0.78 -17.90 17.78
N ILE A 17 0.02 -17.42 18.74
CA ILE A 17 1.24 -16.65 18.45
C ILE A 17 2.29 -17.44 17.66
N ASP A 18 2.34 -18.76 17.85
CA ASP A 18 3.35 -19.66 17.26
C ASP A 18 2.92 -20.21 15.89
N ALA A 19 1.67 -19.97 15.48
CA ALA A 19 1.21 -20.33 14.15
C ALA A 19 1.76 -19.37 13.09
N TRP A 20 2.65 -19.85 12.24
CA TRP A 20 3.23 -19.09 11.12
C TRP A 20 2.66 -19.56 9.79
N LEU A 21 2.49 -18.62 8.86
CA LEU A 21 2.21 -18.93 7.47
C LEU A 21 3.52 -19.15 6.71
N SER A 22 3.46 -19.90 5.62
CA SER A 22 4.57 -19.90 4.66
C SER A 22 4.60 -18.58 3.90
N ASP A 23 5.75 -18.18 3.35
CA ASP A 23 5.88 -16.97 2.52
C ASP A 23 4.84 -16.94 1.38
N GLN A 24 4.50 -18.10 0.83
CA GLN A 24 3.49 -18.22 -0.24
C GLN A 24 2.07 -17.94 0.27
N ASP A 25 1.74 -18.41 1.47
CA ASP A 25 0.43 -18.17 2.08
C ASP A 25 0.28 -16.72 2.56
N GLU A 26 1.36 -16.09 3.04
CA GLU A 26 1.37 -14.67 3.36
C GLU A 26 1.10 -13.82 2.12
N ASP A 27 1.75 -14.15 1.00
CA ASP A 27 1.49 -13.49 -0.28
C ASP A 27 0.02 -13.60 -0.67
N LEU A 28 -0.62 -14.77 -0.48
CA LEU A 28 -2.05 -14.95 -0.75
C LEU A 28 -2.94 -13.97 0.04
N MET A 29 -2.58 -13.64 1.28
CA MET A 29 -3.32 -12.64 2.08
C MET A 29 -3.27 -11.23 1.48
N LEU A 30 -2.20 -10.90 0.74
CA LEU A 30 -2.01 -9.59 0.10
C LEU A 30 -2.80 -9.44 -1.21
N HIS A 31 -3.49 -10.49 -1.66
CA HIS A 31 -4.17 -10.52 -2.95
C HIS A 31 -5.67 -10.74 -2.86
N ASP A 32 -6.18 -11.28 -1.75
CA ASP A 32 -7.61 -11.64 -1.64
C ASP A 32 -8.43 -10.59 -0.87
N PRO A 33 -9.36 -9.86 -1.53
CA PRO A 33 -10.19 -8.87 -0.86
C PRO A 33 -11.15 -9.48 0.19
N ALA A 34 -11.46 -10.78 0.11
CA ALA A 34 -12.33 -11.44 1.07
C ALA A 34 -11.74 -11.47 2.49
N GLY A 35 -10.40 -11.39 2.60
CA GLY A 35 -9.69 -11.37 3.88
C GLY A 35 -9.69 -10.01 4.59
N LEU A 36 -9.98 -8.90 3.89
CA LEU A 36 -9.89 -7.55 4.46
C LEU A 36 -10.74 -7.36 5.74
N PRO A 37 -12.02 -7.81 5.80
CA PRO A 37 -12.81 -7.68 7.03
C PRO A 37 -12.25 -8.52 8.19
N LEU A 38 -11.71 -9.70 7.90
CA LEU A 38 -11.12 -10.60 8.90
C LEU A 38 -9.85 -9.99 9.49
N LEU A 39 -8.98 -9.46 8.64
CA LEU A 39 -7.77 -8.76 9.04
C LEU A 39 -8.08 -7.52 9.87
N LEU A 40 -9.06 -6.71 9.46
CA LEU A 40 -9.49 -5.54 10.22
C LEU A 40 -10.00 -5.95 11.60
N SER A 41 -10.81 -7.00 11.67
CA SER A 41 -11.34 -7.50 12.93
C SER A 41 -10.23 -8.00 13.86
N ALA A 42 -9.24 -8.73 13.35
CA ALA A 42 -8.11 -9.20 14.14
C ALA A 42 -7.17 -8.06 14.57
N ALA A 43 -6.98 -7.03 13.73
CA ALA A 43 -6.18 -5.85 14.06
C ALA A 43 -6.82 -4.98 15.16
N GLN A 44 -8.15 -5.01 15.27
CA GLN A 44 -8.91 -4.25 16.28
C GLN A 44 -9.10 -4.99 17.60
N ASP A 45 -8.82 -6.29 17.62
CA ASP A 45 -9.00 -7.13 18.80
C ASP A 45 -7.80 -6.92 19.76
N PRO A 46 -8.02 -6.33 20.96
CA PRO A 46 -6.93 -6.06 21.90
C PRO A 46 -6.27 -7.34 22.43
N ASP A 47 -6.97 -8.46 22.39
CA ASP A 47 -6.50 -9.76 22.89
C ASP A 47 -5.86 -10.62 21.78
N CYS A 48 -5.92 -10.16 20.52
CA CYS A 48 -5.32 -10.86 19.39
C CYS A 48 -3.78 -10.70 19.40
N PRO A 49 -3.00 -11.79 19.55
CA PRO A 49 -1.54 -11.71 19.54
C PRO A 49 -0.95 -11.21 18.23
N LYS A 50 -1.67 -11.43 17.11
CA LYS A 50 -1.27 -11.03 15.76
C LYS A 50 -1.88 -9.71 15.29
N LYS A 51 -2.42 -8.86 16.19
CA LYS A 51 -3.08 -7.62 15.78
C LYS A 51 -2.20 -6.70 14.93
N ASP A 52 -0.94 -6.48 15.32
CA ASP A 52 -0.01 -5.59 14.62
C ASP A 52 0.43 -6.18 13.29
N TYR A 53 0.58 -7.50 13.24
CA TYR A 53 0.84 -8.24 12.00
C TYR A 53 -0.31 -8.09 11.00
N CYS A 54 -1.56 -8.27 11.46
CA CYS A 54 -2.75 -8.07 10.62
C CYS A 54 -2.87 -6.62 10.13
N ALA A 55 -2.54 -5.63 10.99
CA ALA A 55 -2.48 -4.22 10.59
C ALA A 55 -1.41 -3.97 9.52
N GLY A 56 -0.25 -4.63 9.63
CA GLY A 56 0.80 -4.61 8.61
C GLY A 56 0.34 -5.13 7.25
N ILE A 57 -0.36 -6.29 7.23
CA ILE A 57 -0.94 -6.84 6.00
C ILE A 57 -1.96 -5.88 5.39
N LEU A 58 -2.84 -5.28 6.19
CA LEU A 58 -3.81 -4.29 5.71
C LEU A 58 -3.13 -3.07 5.07
N ALA A 59 -2.03 -2.59 5.67
CA ALA A 59 -1.27 -1.47 5.12
C ALA A 59 -0.59 -1.85 3.79
N ASP A 60 0.02 -3.04 3.71
CA ASP A 60 0.67 -3.50 2.48
C ASP A 60 -0.34 -3.79 1.36
N TYR A 61 -1.48 -4.41 1.70
CA TYR A 61 -2.58 -4.62 0.76
C TYR A 61 -3.05 -3.30 0.15
N ALA A 62 -3.31 -2.28 0.98
CA ALA A 62 -3.78 -0.97 0.53
C ALA A 62 -2.74 -0.30 -0.38
N ARG A 63 -1.47 -0.29 0.04
CA ARG A 63 -0.34 0.26 -0.73
C ARG A 63 -0.22 -0.42 -2.09
N ARG A 64 -0.19 -1.76 -2.14
CA ARG A 64 -0.03 -2.52 -3.39
C ARG A 64 -1.20 -2.29 -4.32
N THR A 65 -2.42 -2.31 -3.79
CA THR A 65 -3.65 -2.06 -4.54
C THR A 65 -3.61 -0.70 -5.22
N ILE A 66 -3.30 0.37 -4.48
CA ILE A 66 -3.27 1.73 -5.02
C ILE A 66 -2.04 1.99 -5.88
N GLY A 67 -0.87 1.49 -5.46
CA GLY A 67 0.40 1.66 -6.15
C GLY A 67 0.39 1.05 -7.55
N TRP A 68 -0.13 -0.17 -7.68
CA TRP A 68 -0.19 -0.93 -8.94
C TRP A 68 -1.49 -0.77 -9.71
N ASP A 69 -2.38 0.12 -9.26
CA ASP A 69 -3.65 0.44 -9.90
C ASP A 69 -4.59 -0.76 -10.09
N LYS A 70 -4.72 -1.59 -9.05
CA LYS A 70 -5.60 -2.78 -9.05
C LYS A 70 -7.05 -2.39 -8.82
N THR A 71 -7.64 -1.75 -9.82
CA THR A 71 -8.98 -1.15 -9.73
C THR A 71 -10.09 -2.14 -9.37
N GLU A 72 -9.92 -3.43 -9.69
CA GLU A 72 -10.87 -4.50 -9.43
C GLU A 72 -11.15 -4.73 -7.94
N VAL A 73 -10.22 -4.38 -7.05
CA VAL A 73 -10.37 -4.52 -5.59
C VAL A 73 -10.63 -3.19 -4.87
N TYR A 74 -10.71 -2.07 -5.58
CA TYR A 74 -10.90 -0.74 -4.96
C TYR A 74 -12.18 -0.64 -4.13
N ARG A 75 -13.26 -1.29 -4.58
CA ARG A 75 -14.53 -1.29 -3.85
C ARG A 75 -14.38 -1.92 -2.47
N ALA A 76 -13.82 -3.14 -2.40
CA ALA A 76 -13.64 -3.86 -1.15
C ALA A 76 -12.72 -3.11 -0.18
N LEU A 77 -11.66 -2.49 -0.69
CA LEU A 77 -10.75 -1.67 0.10
C LEU A 77 -11.46 -0.44 0.69
N ARG A 78 -12.24 0.29 -0.10
CA ARG A 78 -13.01 1.46 0.36
C ARG A 78 -14.08 1.09 1.38
N GLU A 79 -14.81 0.02 1.14
CA GLU A 79 -15.84 -0.47 2.08
C GLU A 79 -15.22 -0.84 3.42
N THR A 80 -14.07 -1.53 3.41
CA THR A 80 -13.35 -1.89 4.63
C THR A 80 -12.81 -0.64 5.35
N ALA A 81 -12.21 0.31 4.61
CA ALA A 81 -11.76 1.58 5.19
C ALA A 81 -12.92 2.40 5.80
N THR A 82 -14.10 2.36 5.19
CA THR A 82 -15.29 3.03 5.73
C THR A 82 -15.72 2.43 7.07
N LYS A 83 -15.70 1.09 7.20
CA LYS A 83 -15.95 0.40 8.47
C LYS A 83 -14.89 0.75 9.52
N ALA A 84 -13.63 0.79 9.12
CA ALA A 84 -12.52 1.14 10.01
C ALA A 84 -12.61 2.60 10.51
N ALA A 85 -13.04 3.54 9.67
CA ALA A 85 -13.24 4.94 10.05
C ALA A 85 -14.33 5.11 11.14
N ALA A 86 -15.34 4.24 11.14
CA ALA A 86 -16.41 4.23 12.14
C ALA A 86 -16.04 3.48 13.44
N SER A 87 -14.85 2.88 13.52
CA SER A 87 -14.42 2.11 14.68
C SER A 87 -14.08 3.00 15.88
N HIS A 88 -14.28 2.46 17.08
CA HIS A 88 -13.77 3.06 18.32
C HIS A 88 -12.27 2.83 18.52
N ASP A 89 -11.68 1.85 17.84
CA ASP A 89 -10.24 1.61 17.85
C ASP A 89 -9.48 2.71 17.07
N SER A 90 -8.42 3.25 17.67
CA SER A 90 -7.64 4.33 17.07
C SER A 90 -6.77 3.86 15.92
N GLN A 91 -6.23 2.63 15.96
CA GLN A 91 -5.36 2.12 14.90
C GLN A 91 -6.16 1.89 13.61
N ALA A 92 -7.38 1.38 13.72
CA ALA A 92 -8.29 1.23 12.59
C ALA A 92 -8.66 2.57 11.95
N ARG A 93 -8.93 3.61 12.76
CA ARG A 93 -9.18 4.96 12.22
C ARG A 93 -7.95 5.52 11.51
N GLN A 94 -6.75 5.35 12.08
CA GLN A 94 -5.50 5.75 11.43
C GLN A 94 -5.27 5.00 10.10
N TRP A 95 -5.60 3.70 10.06
CA TRP A 95 -5.55 2.93 8.82
C TRP A 95 -6.56 3.44 7.78
N ALA A 96 -7.77 3.80 8.19
CA ALA A 96 -8.76 4.40 7.29
C ALA A 96 -8.29 5.75 6.73
N GLU A 97 -7.66 6.60 7.55
CA GLU A 97 -7.03 7.85 7.11
C GLU A 97 -5.89 7.60 6.13
N TYR A 98 -5.08 6.57 6.39
CA TYR A 98 -4.02 6.13 5.48
C TYR A 98 -4.60 5.70 4.12
N VAL A 99 -5.61 4.82 4.09
CA VAL A 99 -6.27 4.41 2.84
C VAL A 99 -6.88 5.61 2.11
N THR A 100 -7.53 6.52 2.83
CA THR A 100 -8.08 7.76 2.27
C THR A 100 -6.98 8.62 1.61
N ARG A 101 -5.82 8.73 2.27
CA ARG A 101 -4.67 9.44 1.73
C ARG A 101 -4.15 8.77 0.46
N LEU A 102 -4.05 7.44 0.43
CA LEU A 102 -3.63 6.69 -0.76
C LEU A 102 -4.56 6.95 -1.96
N PHE A 103 -5.88 6.82 -1.78
CA PHE A 103 -6.87 7.12 -2.82
C PHE A 103 -6.77 8.56 -3.31
N SER A 104 -6.45 9.51 -2.42
CA SER A 104 -6.24 10.92 -2.79
C SER A 104 -5.07 11.14 -3.77
N TYR A 105 -4.16 10.18 -3.93
CA TYR A 105 -3.12 10.24 -4.97
C TYR A 105 -3.66 9.89 -6.36
N ARG A 106 -4.70 9.06 -6.45
CA ARG A 106 -5.30 8.63 -7.72
C ARG A 106 -6.40 9.56 -8.21
N GLU A 107 -7.19 10.12 -7.30
CA GLU A 107 -8.44 10.81 -7.65
C GLU A 107 -8.30 12.31 -7.87
N LYS A 108 -7.29 12.94 -7.26
CA LYS A 108 -7.16 14.40 -7.22
C LYS A 108 -5.89 14.83 -7.93
N ALA A 109 -6.03 15.21 -9.20
CA ALA A 109 -4.94 15.83 -9.92
C ALA A 109 -4.52 17.13 -9.22
N ARG A 110 -3.25 17.22 -8.83
CA ARG A 110 -2.68 18.40 -8.17
C ARG A 110 -1.17 18.47 -8.37
N PRO A 111 -0.59 19.68 -8.39
CA PRO A 111 0.85 19.83 -8.36
C PRO A 111 1.47 19.18 -7.13
N VAL A 112 2.61 18.53 -7.33
CA VAL A 112 3.35 17.81 -6.29
C VAL A 112 4.69 18.50 -6.10
N ASN A 113 4.91 19.05 -4.92
CA ASN A 113 6.22 19.55 -4.49
C ASN A 113 7.07 18.40 -3.91
N ARG A 114 8.32 18.69 -3.53
CA ARG A 114 9.25 17.68 -3.03
C ARG A 114 8.74 16.96 -1.78
N ALA A 115 8.27 17.70 -0.78
CA ALA A 115 7.75 17.11 0.46
C ALA A 115 6.56 16.16 0.21
N ARG A 116 5.67 16.52 -0.72
CA ARG A 116 4.55 15.64 -1.11
C ARG A 116 5.05 14.42 -1.90
N ALA A 117 6.08 14.55 -2.72
CA ALA A 117 6.71 13.42 -3.41
C ALA A 117 7.38 12.46 -2.41
N GLU A 118 8.04 12.98 -1.39
CA GLU A 118 8.63 12.19 -0.28
C GLU A 118 7.54 11.43 0.48
N GLN A 119 6.42 12.08 0.83
CA GLN A 119 5.28 11.38 1.45
C GLN A 119 4.67 10.31 0.54
N MET A 120 4.51 10.60 -0.76
CA MET A 120 4.04 9.61 -1.74
C MET A 120 5.00 8.43 -1.86
N ALA A 121 6.31 8.69 -1.85
CA ALA A 121 7.32 7.66 -1.89
C ALA A 121 7.27 6.78 -0.63
N ALA A 122 7.17 7.38 0.56
CA ALA A 122 7.04 6.65 1.82
C ALA A 122 5.77 5.81 1.90
N ASP A 123 4.66 6.32 1.35
CA ASP A 123 3.38 5.59 1.32
C ASP A 123 3.36 4.47 0.25
N LEU A 124 4.07 4.61 -0.88
CA LEU A 124 3.93 3.74 -2.06
C LEU A 124 5.09 2.78 -2.31
N LEU A 125 6.29 3.05 -1.77
CA LEU A 125 7.44 2.16 -1.82
C LEU A 125 7.50 1.25 -0.59
N LEU A 126 8.27 0.16 -0.66
CA LEU A 126 8.36 -0.84 0.40
C LEU A 126 9.39 -0.46 1.47
N GLY A 127 10.44 0.25 1.04
CA GLY A 127 11.61 0.54 1.85
C GLY A 127 11.39 1.55 2.97
N PRO A 128 12.31 1.56 3.95
CA PRO A 128 12.24 2.50 5.05
C PRO A 128 12.44 3.93 4.52
N ALA A 129 11.65 4.87 5.08
CA ALA A 129 11.54 6.23 4.56
C ALA A 129 12.88 6.99 4.53
N ASP A 130 13.80 6.64 5.43
CA ASP A 130 15.15 7.22 5.54
C ASP A 130 16.10 6.82 4.40
N ARG A 131 15.79 5.76 3.65
CA ARG A 131 16.57 5.30 2.49
C ARG A 131 16.03 5.77 1.15
N LEU A 132 14.89 6.46 1.14
CA LEU A 132 14.25 6.89 -0.09
C LEU A 132 15.03 8.02 -0.76
N VAL A 133 15.38 7.82 -2.02
CA VAL A 133 16.00 8.85 -2.85
C VAL A 133 14.91 9.54 -3.66
N VAL A 134 14.74 10.85 -3.48
CA VAL A 134 13.80 11.68 -4.27
C VAL A 134 14.56 12.75 -5.05
N GLN A 135 14.44 12.69 -6.37
CA GLN A 135 15.10 13.62 -7.28
C GLN A 135 14.20 14.01 -8.45
N VAL A 136 14.61 15.01 -9.23
CA VAL A 136 13.92 15.38 -10.46
C VAL A 136 14.38 14.44 -11.58
N ALA A 137 13.45 13.78 -12.26
CA ALA A 137 13.76 12.91 -13.40
C ALA A 137 14.30 13.72 -14.60
N PRO A 138 15.07 13.11 -15.51
CA PRO A 138 15.45 13.72 -16.78
C PRO A 138 14.25 14.36 -17.49
N GLY A 139 14.44 15.58 -18.01
CA GLY A 139 13.37 16.37 -18.63
C GLY A 139 12.50 17.18 -17.66
N GLY A 140 12.70 17.06 -16.34
CA GLY A 140 12.18 18.00 -15.36
C GLY A 140 10.68 17.89 -15.03
N LYS A 141 9.93 17.04 -15.73
CA LYS A 141 8.47 16.90 -15.58
C LYS A 141 8.05 16.03 -14.39
N HIS A 142 8.88 15.08 -13.99
CA HIS A 142 8.55 14.08 -12.98
C HIS A 142 9.51 14.16 -11.78
N TRP A 143 8.99 13.84 -10.60
CA TRP A 143 9.82 13.31 -9.51
C TRP A 143 10.14 11.85 -9.81
N LEU A 144 11.38 11.47 -9.59
CA LEU A 144 11.85 10.09 -9.53
C LEU A 144 12.15 9.78 -8.07
N CYS A 145 11.38 8.86 -7.50
CA CYS A 145 11.62 8.31 -6.18
C CYS A 145 12.09 6.87 -6.33
N ALA A 146 13.13 6.47 -5.61
CA ALA A 146 13.70 5.14 -5.70
C ALA A 146 14.01 4.58 -4.32
N GLU A 147 13.80 3.27 -4.19
CA GLU A 147 14.28 2.46 -3.09
C GLU A 147 15.56 1.73 -3.54
N PRO A 148 16.74 2.07 -2.96
CA PRO A 148 17.99 1.41 -3.31
C PRO A 148 18.12 0.08 -2.56
N ASP A 149 17.40 -0.94 -3.03
CA ASP A 149 17.49 -2.32 -2.51
C ASP A 149 17.73 -3.34 -3.65
N ALA A 150 17.92 -4.61 -3.31
CA ALA A 150 18.18 -5.71 -4.25
C ALA A 150 17.08 -5.89 -5.32
N TYR A 151 15.85 -5.46 -5.00
CA TYR A 151 14.71 -5.44 -5.91
C TYR A 151 14.16 -4.02 -6.05
N PRO A 152 14.88 -3.13 -6.76
CA PRO A 152 14.57 -1.71 -6.74
C PRO A 152 13.20 -1.45 -7.36
N THR A 153 12.41 -0.65 -6.67
CA THR A 153 11.15 -0.11 -7.17
C THR A 153 11.31 1.40 -7.36
N TYR A 154 10.86 1.88 -8.52
CA TYR A 154 10.92 3.26 -8.94
C TYR A 154 9.51 3.83 -9.04
N LEU A 155 9.32 5.01 -8.48
CA LEU A 155 8.07 5.77 -8.53
C LEU A 155 8.30 7.05 -9.31
N TYR A 156 7.61 7.18 -10.44
CA TYR A 156 7.61 8.40 -11.25
C TYR A 156 6.33 9.17 -10.96
N ILE A 157 6.44 10.41 -10.47
CA ILE A 157 5.29 11.26 -10.12
C ILE A 157 5.33 12.53 -10.96
N ASN A 158 4.28 12.79 -11.72
CA ASN A 158 4.16 14.02 -12.49
C ASN A 158 4.07 15.23 -11.54
N ARG A 159 4.94 16.21 -11.70
CA ARG A 159 5.04 17.37 -10.80
C ARG A 159 3.85 18.32 -10.90
N ARG A 160 3.11 18.33 -12.01
CA ARG A 160 1.96 19.21 -12.26
C ARG A 160 0.64 18.57 -11.90
N THR A 161 0.48 17.29 -12.21
CA THR A 161 -0.80 16.59 -12.06
C THR A 161 -0.80 15.62 -10.89
N GLY A 162 0.37 15.19 -10.40
CA GLY A 162 0.48 14.19 -9.33
C GLY A 162 0.13 12.78 -9.78
N SER A 163 -0.17 12.56 -11.06
CA SER A 163 -0.28 11.22 -11.64
C SER A 163 1.03 10.48 -11.45
N PHE A 164 0.97 9.17 -11.24
CA PHE A 164 2.17 8.40 -10.95
C PHE A 164 2.16 7.01 -11.55
N ARG A 165 3.36 6.44 -11.67
CA ARG A 165 3.59 5.08 -12.15
C ARG A 165 4.69 4.42 -11.33
N LEU A 166 4.44 3.20 -10.88
CA LEU A 166 5.45 2.31 -10.31
C LEU A 166 6.10 1.46 -11.41
N VAL A 167 7.41 1.25 -11.28
CA VAL A 167 8.22 0.41 -12.16
C VAL A 167 9.17 -0.42 -11.29
N ARG A 168 9.36 -1.70 -11.62
CA ARG A 168 10.25 -2.61 -10.89
C ARG A 168 11.48 -2.96 -11.72
N PHE A 169 12.53 -3.40 -11.04
CA PHE A 169 13.78 -3.95 -11.58
C PHE A 169 14.69 -2.95 -12.28
N GLN A 170 14.17 -2.13 -13.20
CA GLN A 170 14.97 -1.17 -13.96
C GLN A 170 14.28 0.21 -14.03
N PRO A 171 15.04 1.32 -13.95
CA PRO A 171 14.50 2.64 -14.18
C PRO A 171 14.13 2.80 -15.66
N LEU A 172 13.16 3.68 -15.93
CA LEU A 172 12.78 4.04 -17.29
C LEU A 172 13.90 4.81 -17.97
N SER A 173 14.11 4.56 -19.25
CA SER A 173 14.97 5.38 -20.11
C SER A 173 14.42 6.80 -20.27
N SER A 174 15.27 7.75 -20.69
CA SER A 174 14.83 9.13 -20.94
C SER A 174 13.68 9.23 -21.95
N LEU A 175 13.62 8.35 -22.94
CA LEU A 175 12.54 8.31 -23.93
C LEU A 175 11.23 7.85 -23.30
N GLU A 176 11.28 6.80 -22.47
CA GLU A 176 10.10 6.31 -21.75
C GLU A 176 9.57 7.33 -20.73
N ILE A 177 10.47 8.03 -20.03
CA ILE A 177 10.10 9.11 -19.10
C ILE A 177 9.40 10.25 -19.86
N ALA A 178 9.90 10.62 -21.04
CA ALA A 178 9.29 11.65 -21.87
C ALA A 178 7.90 11.26 -22.39
N ALA A 179 7.64 9.96 -22.57
CA ALA A 179 6.37 9.40 -23.01
C ALA A 179 5.35 9.20 -21.88
N LEU A 180 5.73 9.39 -20.62
CA LEU A 180 4.77 9.34 -19.50
C LEU A 180 3.71 10.44 -19.64
N PRO A 181 2.44 10.15 -19.27
CA PRO A 181 1.36 11.12 -19.36
C PRO A 181 1.66 12.39 -18.56
N SER A 182 1.36 13.53 -19.18
CA SER A 182 1.58 14.87 -18.61
C SER A 182 0.52 15.28 -17.60
#